data_AF-A0AAU1JT08-F1
#
_entry.id   AF-A0AAU1JT08-F1
#
_cell.length_a   1.000
_cell.length_b   1.000
_cell.length_c   1.000
_cell.angle_alpha   90.00
_cell.angle_beta   90.00
_cell.angle_gamma   90.00
#
_symmetry.space_group_name_H-M   'P 1'
#
loop_
_entity.id
_entity.type
_entity.pdbx_description
1 polymer ?
#
loop_
_entity_poly.entity_id
_entity_poly.type
_entity_poly.pdbx_seq_one_letter_code
_entity_poly.pdbx_strand_id
1 'polypeptide(L)'
;MPKAAAIDPGNWATVHSNFDRFDINELNRIVLDYAQIELESAERKRRRSGGANLAAKLMYWVALIGLAGPLFSVAIFASGGGTRKLSEDFSPGFEVPCVYIGCALGFLALLYHFVPWARSTHRQWDRSLFGFSVFVSVSTVLLLVLILMSDPDAYPRVPLAMAPLLLLVFGIAVIVAEFRLYSREKPPAVDVNALTSDEMDVLLASRRQALTTLRSRSIVSYDEFDALDRSPLTASAEGKA
;
A
#
# COMPACT_ATOMS: atom_id res chain seq x y z
N MET A 1 13.30 12.64 4.14
CA MET A 1 11.97 12.01 4.01
C MET A 1 11.15 12.35 5.23
N PRO A 2 9.85 12.69 5.11
CA PRO A 2 8.98 12.92 6.26
C PRO A 2 8.92 11.67 7.13
N LYS A 3 8.89 11.86 8.46
CA LYS A 3 8.81 10.79 9.45
C LYS A 3 7.36 10.66 9.92
N ALA A 4 6.82 9.44 9.94
CA ALA A 4 5.51 9.19 10.51
C ALA A 4 5.51 9.52 12.01
N ALA A 5 4.40 10.07 12.52
CA ALA A 5 4.25 10.41 13.93
C ALA A 5 4.02 9.17 14.80
N ALA A 6 3.37 8.15 14.25
CA ALA A 6 3.36 6.78 14.76
C ALA A 6 3.80 5.85 13.63
N ILE A 7 4.75 4.95 13.92
CA ILE A 7 5.27 4.00 12.94
C ILE A 7 4.35 2.79 12.94
N ASP A 8 3.85 2.40 11.77
CA ASP A 8 3.13 1.14 11.59
C ASP A 8 4.03 -0.05 12.02
N PRO A 9 3.56 -0.96 12.89
CA PRO A 9 4.33 -2.12 13.37
C PRO A 9 4.96 -2.96 12.25
N GLY A 10 4.26 -3.14 11.12
CA GLY A 10 4.79 -3.86 9.97
C GLY A 10 5.95 -3.12 9.32
N ASN A 11 5.78 -1.81 9.08
CA ASN A 11 6.85 -0.94 8.58
C ASN A 11 8.05 -0.88 9.52
N TRP A 12 7.85 -0.79 10.84
CA TRP A 12 8.94 -0.86 11.81
C TRP A 12 9.69 -2.19 11.70
N ALA A 13 8.97 -3.31 11.65
CA ALA A 13 9.57 -4.64 11.53
C ALA A 13 10.39 -4.83 10.23
N THR A 14 10.05 -4.14 9.14
CA THR A 14 10.85 -4.18 7.89
C THR A 14 12.15 -3.36 7.95
N VAL A 15 12.24 -2.36 8.84
CA VAL A 15 13.38 -1.44 8.94
C VAL A 15 14.26 -1.75 10.16
N HIS A 16 13.73 -2.48 11.15
CA HIS A 16 14.45 -2.85 12.36
C HIS A 16 15.80 -3.48 12.01
N SER A 17 16.86 -3.03 12.68
CA SER A 17 18.22 -3.48 12.36
C SER A 17 18.44 -4.91 12.88
N ASN A 18 19.24 -5.71 12.17
CA ASN A 18 19.61 -7.05 12.67
C ASN A 18 20.71 -7.00 13.75
N PHE A 19 21.23 -5.82 14.06
CA PHE A 19 22.34 -5.63 15.00
C PHE A 19 21.87 -5.31 16.42
N ASP A 20 20.63 -4.83 16.57
CA ASP A 20 20.03 -4.54 17.86
C ASP A 20 19.36 -5.79 18.43
N ARG A 21 19.47 -5.98 19.75
CA ARG A 21 18.77 -7.08 20.43
C ARG A 21 17.28 -6.80 20.41
N PHE A 22 16.50 -7.72 19.85
CA PHE A 22 15.04 -7.60 19.80
C PHE A 22 14.44 -7.53 21.22
N ASP A 23 13.61 -6.51 21.46
CA ASP A 23 12.82 -6.34 22.68
C ASP A 23 11.31 -6.33 22.36
N ILE A 24 10.58 -7.22 23.01
CA ILE A 24 9.12 -7.32 22.89
C ILE A 24 8.39 -6.10 23.45
N ASN A 25 8.98 -5.42 24.45
CA ASN A 25 8.40 -4.20 25.02
C ASN A 25 8.45 -3.04 24.02
N GLU A 26 9.50 -2.98 23.20
CA GLU A 26 9.58 -2.00 22.11
C GLU A 26 8.48 -2.25 21.07
N LEU A 27 8.29 -3.50 20.66
CA LEU A 27 7.21 -3.86 19.74
C LEU A 27 5.83 -3.56 20.34
N ASN A 28 5.59 -3.93 21.61
CA ASN A 28 4.34 -3.61 22.30
C ASN A 28 4.08 -2.10 22.34
N ARG A 29 5.10 -1.28 22.59
CA ARG A 29 4.99 0.19 22.55
C ARG A 29 4.59 0.69 21.16
N ILE A 30 5.17 0.14 20.10
CA ILE A 30 4.88 0.58 18.73
C ILE A 30 3.46 0.19 18.32
N VAL A 31 3.03 -1.02 18.68
CA VAL A 31 1.64 -1.46 18.47
C VAL A 31 0.67 -0.55 19.22
N LEU A 32 0.97 -0.19 20.47
CA LEU A 32 0.14 0.73 21.26
C LEU A 32 0.13 2.16 20.73
N ASP A 33 1.28 2.65 20.24
CA ASP A 33 1.39 3.97 19.62
C ASP A 33 0.60 4.07 18.30
N TYR A 34 0.40 2.95 17.61
CA TYR A 34 -0.38 2.84 16.37
C TYR A 34 -1.81 2.33 16.57
N ALA A 35 -2.16 1.90 17.80
CA ALA A 35 -3.40 1.18 18.10
C ALA A 35 -4.66 1.91 17.66
N GLN A 36 -4.75 3.23 17.90
CA GLN A 36 -5.91 4.03 17.50
C GLN A 36 -6.24 3.91 16.00
N ILE A 37 -5.20 3.92 15.15
CA ILE A 37 -5.38 3.83 13.70
C ILE A 37 -5.87 2.44 13.30
N GLU A 38 -5.31 1.40 13.92
CA GLU A 38 -5.73 0.01 13.69
C GLU A 38 -7.16 -0.24 14.15
N LEU A 39 -7.53 0.23 15.34
CA LEU A 39 -8.88 0.09 15.87
C LEU A 39 -9.91 0.84 15.01
N GLU A 40 -9.62 2.07 14.59
CA GLU A 40 -10.46 2.83 13.63
C GLU A 40 -10.60 2.09 12.28
N SER A 41 -9.54 1.41 11.83
CA SER A 41 -9.59 0.61 10.60
C SER A 41 -10.44 -0.66 10.78
N ALA A 42 -10.33 -1.32 11.94
CA ALA A 42 -11.05 -2.53 12.28
C ALA A 42 -12.54 -2.26 12.50
N GLU A 43 -12.89 -1.15 13.16
CA GLU A 43 -14.28 -0.74 13.33
C GLU A 43 -14.94 -0.46 11.97
N ARG A 44 -14.25 0.25 11.07
CA ARG A 44 -14.72 0.46 9.69
C ARG A 44 -14.93 -0.85 8.93
N LYS A 45 -14.11 -1.87 9.20
CA LYS A 45 -14.25 -3.21 8.61
C LYS A 45 -15.44 -3.97 9.22
N ARG A 46 -15.65 -3.88 10.54
CA ARG A 46 -16.77 -4.50 11.26
C ARG A 46 -18.13 -3.94 10.80
N ARG A 47 -18.21 -2.64 10.52
CA ARG A 47 -19.44 -2.00 10.02
C ARG A 47 -19.82 -2.41 8.58
N ARG A 48 -18.97 -3.15 7.84
CA ARG A 48 -19.29 -3.61 6.48
C ARG A 48 -20.21 -4.83 6.52
N SER A 49 -21.21 -4.83 5.65
CA SER A 49 -22.05 -6.00 5.40
C SER A 49 -21.22 -7.18 4.85
N GLY A 50 -21.72 -8.41 5.00
CA GLY A 50 -21.04 -9.62 4.49
C GLY A 50 -20.68 -9.54 3.00
N GLY A 51 -21.58 -9.01 2.17
CA GLY A 51 -21.33 -8.76 0.75
C GLY A 51 -20.23 -7.72 0.49
N ALA A 52 -20.19 -6.64 1.28
CA ALA A 52 -19.13 -5.64 1.19
C ALA A 52 -17.76 -6.20 1.61
N ASN A 53 -17.72 -7.18 2.52
CA ASN A 53 -16.49 -7.88 2.88
C ASN A 53 -15.98 -8.78 1.75
N LEU A 54 -16.86 -9.50 1.05
CA LEU A 54 -16.48 -10.29 -0.12
C LEU A 54 -15.96 -9.38 -1.25
N ALA A 55 -16.67 -8.29 -1.54
CA ALA A 55 -16.26 -7.32 -2.55
C ALA A 55 -14.89 -6.69 -2.21
N ALA A 56 -14.65 -6.36 -0.94
CA ALA A 56 -13.36 -5.84 -0.51
C ALA A 56 -12.21 -6.86 -0.67
N LYS A 57 -12.48 -8.16 -0.45
CA LYS A 57 -11.50 -9.24 -0.68
C LYS A 57 -11.19 -9.42 -2.17
N LEU A 58 -12.21 -9.37 -3.03
CA LEU A 58 -12.00 -9.43 -4.49
C LEU A 58 -11.25 -8.20 -4.99
N MET A 59 -11.62 -7.02 -4.50
CA MET A 59 -10.98 -5.75 -4.87
C MET A 59 -9.51 -5.71 -4.44
N TYR A 60 -9.15 -6.37 -3.33
CA TYR A 60 -7.75 -6.52 -2.94
C TYR A 60 -6.92 -7.23 -4.02
N TRP A 61 -7.42 -8.34 -4.56
CA TRP A 61 -6.74 -9.07 -5.64
C TRP A 61 -6.67 -8.25 -6.92
N VAL A 62 -7.75 -7.54 -7.26
CA VAL A 62 -7.79 -6.64 -8.42
C VAL A 62 -6.78 -5.51 -8.25
N ALA A 63 -6.67 -4.90 -7.07
CA ALA A 63 -5.69 -3.87 -6.78
C ALA A 63 -4.26 -4.40 -6.88
N LEU A 64 -3.99 -5.58 -6.33
CA LEU A 64 -2.66 -6.20 -6.36
C LEU A 64 -2.20 -6.51 -7.79
N ILE A 65 -3.08 -7.08 -8.62
CA ILE A 65 -2.81 -7.30 -10.05
C ILE A 65 -2.71 -5.95 -10.78
N GLY A 66 -3.58 -5.01 -10.41
CA GLY A 66 -3.68 -3.72 -11.08
C GLY A 66 -2.48 -2.80 -10.90
N LEU A 67 -1.69 -2.98 -9.83
CA LEU A 67 -0.39 -2.31 -9.69
C LEU A 67 0.54 -2.60 -10.88
N ALA A 68 0.50 -3.81 -11.44
CA ALA A 68 1.28 -4.19 -12.61
C ALA A 68 0.62 -3.78 -13.94
N GLY A 69 -0.63 -3.31 -13.93
CA GLY A 69 -1.41 -2.95 -15.12
C GLY A 69 -0.69 -1.96 -16.05
N PRO A 70 -0.21 -0.80 -15.55
CA PRO A 70 0.52 0.17 -16.38
C PRO A 70 1.79 -0.39 -17.01
N LEU A 71 2.54 -1.23 -16.30
CA LEU A 71 3.71 -1.93 -16.86
C LEU A 71 3.32 -2.90 -17.97
N PHE A 72 2.22 -3.64 -17.78
CA PHE A 72 1.72 -4.56 -18.78
C PHE A 72 1.28 -3.82 -20.06
N SER A 73 0.64 -2.66 -19.91
CA SER A 73 0.32 -1.77 -21.04
C SER A 73 1.58 -1.28 -21.75
N VAL A 74 2.65 -0.91 -21.03
CA VAL A 74 3.94 -0.55 -21.63
C VAL A 74 4.50 -1.71 -22.44
N ALA A 75 4.53 -2.92 -21.87
CA ALA A 75 5.09 -4.09 -22.53
C ALA A 75 4.33 -4.43 -23.82
N ILE A 76 3.00 -4.47 -23.77
CA ILE A 76 2.15 -4.75 -24.94
C ILE A 76 2.30 -3.66 -26.01
N PHE A 77 2.29 -2.39 -25.61
CA PHE A 77 2.38 -1.29 -26.58
C PHE A 77 3.76 -1.24 -27.25
N ALA A 78 4.82 -1.59 -26.51
CA ALA A 78 6.17 -1.71 -27.06
C ALA A 78 6.32 -2.92 -27.99
N SER A 79 5.68 -4.07 -27.71
CA SER A 79 5.78 -5.29 -28.52
C SER A 79 4.86 -5.30 -29.75
N GLY A 80 3.63 -4.81 -29.61
CA GLY A 80 2.56 -4.89 -30.63
C GLY A 80 2.71 -3.92 -31.81
N GLY A 81 3.73 -3.05 -31.82
CA GLY A 81 4.03 -2.23 -32.99
C GLY A 81 4.01 -0.71 -32.77
N GLY A 82 3.88 -0.22 -31.54
CA GLY A 82 3.89 1.22 -31.24
C GLY A 82 5.20 1.94 -31.55
N THR A 83 6.34 1.23 -31.66
CA THR A 83 7.66 1.85 -31.93
C THR A 83 8.53 1.08 -32.94
N ARG A 84 8.41 -0.25 -33.01
CA ARG A 84 8.97 -1.11 -34.07
C ARG A 84 8.05 -2.33 -34.20
N LYS A 85 7.80 -2.83 -35.41
CA LYS A 85 7.14 -4.13 -35.66
C LYS A 85 8.03 -5.25 -35.11
N LEU A 86 8.03 -5.49 -33.80
CA LEU A 86 8.89 -6.48 -33.15
C LEU A 86 8.19 -7.84 -32.96
N SER A 87 6.90 -7.96 -33.24
CA SER A 87 6.22 -9.25 -33.32
C SER A 87 4.95 -9.17 -34.17
N GLU A 88 4.75 -10.13 -35.07
CA GLU A 88 3.50 -10.35 -35.83
C GLU A 88 2.38 -10.98 -34.97
N ASP A 89 2.60 -11.15 -33.67
CA ASP A 89 1.78 -12.00 -32.80
C ASP A 89 0.45 -11.36 -32.36
N PHE A 90 0.28 -10.05 -32.53
CA PHE A 90 -0.96 -9.35 -32.16
C PHE A 90 -1.58 -8.66 -33.38
N SER A 91 -2.91 -8.79 -33.52
CA SER A 91 -3.65 -8.07 -34.55
C SER A 91 -3.51 -6.57 -34.34
N PRO A 92 -3.21 -5.76 -35.38
CA PRO A 92 -3.08 -4.31 -35.25
C PRO A 92 -4.34 -3.74 -34.59
N GLY A 93 -4.17 -3.05 -33.46
CA GLY A 93 -5.25 -2.44 -32.68
C GLY A 93 -5.60 -3.15 -31.37
N PHE A 94 -5.03 -4.33 -31.08
CA PHE A 94 -5.18 -4.97 -29.77
C PHE A 94 -4.50 -4.18 -28.64
N GLU A 95 -3.46 -3.40 -28.96
CA GLU A 95 -2.68 -2.65 -27.97
C GLU A 95 -3.52 -1.55 -27.30
N VAL A 96 -4.48 -0.96 -28.05
CA VAL A 96 -5.28 0.18 -27.60
C VAL A 96 -6.18 -0.20 -26.41
N PRO A 97 -7.02 -1.26 -26.47
CA PRO A 97 -7.73 -1.76 -25.30
C PRO A 97 -6.83 -2.09 -24.10
N CYS A 98 -5.65 -2.68 -24.34
CA CYS A 98 -4.71 -3.04 -23.27
C CYS A 98 -4.16 -1.81 -22.55
N VAL A 99 -3.95 -0.69 -23.25
CA VAL A 99 -3.60 0.59 -22.63
C VAL A 99 -4.71 1.07 -21.69
N TYR A 100 -5.96 1.11 -22.15
CA TYR A 100 -7.08 1.54 -21.31
C TYR A 100 -7.29 0.63 -20.10
N ILE A 101 -7.24 -0.69 -20.29
CA ILE A 101 -7.44 -1.67 -19.23
C ILE A 101 -6.33 -1.57 -18.19
N GLY A 102 -5.05 -1.53 -18.60
CA GLY A 102 -3.94 -1.43 -17.65
C GLY A 102 -3.92 -0.10 -16.91
N CYS A 103 -4.29 1.01 -17.58
CA CYS A 103 -4.47 2.30 -16.89
C CYS A 103 -5.64 2.29 -15.89
N ALA A 104 -6.78 1.69 -16.26
CA ALA A 104 -7.93 1.57 -15.36
C ALA A 104 -7.61 0.71 -14.13
N LEU A 105 -6.90 -0.40 -14.34
CA LEU A 105 -6.44 -1.27 -13.25
C LEU A 105 -5.44 -0.54 -12.33
N GLY A 106 -4.49 0.20 -12.89
CA GLY A 106 -3.57 1.04 -12.11
C GLY A 106 -4.30 2.12 -11.31
N PHE A 107 -5.32 2.75 -11.90
CA PHE A 107 -6.17 3.72 -11.22
C PHE A 107 -6.92 3.11 -10.04
N LEU A 108 -7.58 1.96 -10.27
CA LEU A 108 -8.30 1.23 -9.23
C LEU A 108 -7.39 0.77 -8.09
N ALA A 109 -6.17 0.32 -8.41
CA ALA A 109 -5.17 -0.06 -7.43
C ALA A 109 -4.77 1.11 -6.52
N LEU A 110 -4.40 2.25 -7.12
CA LEU A 110 -4.07 3.46 -6.35
C LEU A 110 -5.27 3.94 -5.53
N LEU A 111 -6.48 3.93 -6.10
CA LEU A 111 -7.70 4.34 -5.40
C LEU A 111 -7.98 3.43 -4.19
N TYR A 112 -7.77 2.12 -4.34
CA TYR A 112 -7.96 1.15 -3.26
C TYR A 112 -7.07 1.42 -2.05
N HIS A 113 -5.81 1.80 -2.27
CA HIS A 113 -4.89 2.14 -1.18
C HIS A 113 -5.09 3.58 -0.67
N PHE A 114 -5.40 4.52 -1.56
CA PHE A 114 -5.56 5.94 -1.22
C PHE A 114 -6.82 6.23 -0.40
N VAL A 115 -7.96 5.61 -0.72
CA VAL A 115 -9.25 5.93 -0.06
C VAL A 115 -9.23 5.62 1.44
N PRO A 116 -8.77 4.43 1.91
CA PRO A 116 -8.65 4.15 3.35
C PRO A 116 -7.72 5.12 4.07
N TRP A 117 -6.59 5.47 3.43
CA TRP A 117 -5.62 6.43 3.93
C TRP A 117 -6.23 7.83 4.08
N ALA A 118 -6.89 8.34 3.04
CA ALA A 118 -7.53 9.65 3.04
C ALA A 118 -8.68 9.77 4.06
N ARG A 119 -9.37 8.65 4.33
CA ARG A 119 -10.43 8.54 5.33
C ARG A 119 -9.94 8.30 6.76
N SER A 120 -8.63 8.10 6.98
CA SER A 120 -8.08 7.99 8.32
C SER A 120 -8.12 9.35 9.01
N THR A 121 -8.53 9.38 10.29
CA THR A 121 -8.48 10.59 11.12
C THR A 121 -7.03 11.01 11.35
N HIS A 122 -6.18 10.02 11.60
CA HIS A 122 -4.74 10.18 11.77
C HIS A 122 -4.03 9.63 10.53
N ARG A 123 -3.83 10.49 9.52
CA ARG A 123 -3.17 10.12 8.26
C ARG A 123 -1.68 10.02 8.49
N GLN A 124 -1.17 8.81 8.70
CA GLN A 124 0.27 8.60 8.82
C GLN A 124 0.92 8.50 7.45
N TRP A 125 2.22 8.80 7.38
CA TRP A 125 2.99 8.57 6.17
C TRP A 125 3.06 7.08 5.86
N ASP A 126 2.57 6.67 4.68
CA ASP A 126 2.55 5.27 4.24
C ASP A 126 3.55 5.05 3.11
N ARG A 127 4.61 4.29 3.40
CA ARG A 127 5.66 4.00 2.42
C ARG A 127 5.18 3.15 1.25
N SER A 128 4.20 2.28 1.49
CA SER A 128 3.67 1.39 0.45
C SER A 128 2.85 2.19 -0.55
N LEU A 129 1.95 3.05 -0.08
CA LEU A 129 1.15 3.94 -0.92
C LEU A 129 2.05 4.87 -1.74
N PHE A 130 3.06 5.49 -1.12
CA PHE A 130 4.04 6.31 -1.84
C PHE A 130 4.78 5.49 -2.91
N GLY A 131 5.29 4.31 -2.56
CA GLY A 131 6.03 3.44 -3.46
C GLY A 131 5.20 2.97 -4.65
N PHE A 132 3.95 2.57 -4.42
CA PHE A 132 3.00 2.19 -5.45
C PHE A 132 2.65 3.37 -6.37
N SER A 133 2.42 4.56 -5.80
CA SER A 133 2.17 5.78 -6.56
C SER A 133 3.33 6.11 -7.49
N VAL A 134 4.57 6.07 -6.98
CA VAL A 134 5.78 6.31 -7.78
C VAL A 134 5.92 5.27 -8.88
N PHE A 135 5.76 3.98 -8.55
CA PHE A 135 5.86 2.88 -9.52
C PHE A 135 4.86 3.00 -10.68
N VAL A 136 3.60 3.29 -10.34
CA VAL A 136 2.53 3.51 -11.33
C VAL A 136 2.84 4.76 -12.16
N SER A 137 3.26 5.86 -11.55
CA SER A 137 3.61 7.09 -12.27
C SER A 137 4.78 6.90 -13.23
N VAL A 138 5.87 6.24 -12.82
CA VAL A 138 7.03 5.98 -13.68
C VAL A 138 6.64 5.14 -14.89
N SER A 139 5.89 4.06 -14.66
CA SER A 139 5.41 3.17 -15.73
C SER A 139 4.47 3.92 -16.69
N THR A 140 3.64 4.81 -16.17
CA THR A 140 2.71 5.62 -16.97
C THR A 140 3.44 6.70 -17.78
N VAL A 141 4.50 7.31 -17.24
CA VAL A 141 5.36 8.24 -18.00
C VAL A 141 6.03 7.51 -19.15
N LEU A 142 6.55 6.29 -18.92
CA LEU A 142 7.14 5.48 -19.98
C LEU A 142 6.12 5.17 -21.08
N LEU A 143 4.87 4.83 -20.71
CA LEU A 143 3.79 4.62 -21.66
C LEU A 143 3.48 5.86 -22.50
N LEU A 144 3.43 7.04 -21.88
CA LEU A 144 3.22 8.31 -22.58
C LEU A 144 4.34 8.61 -23.57
N VAL A 145 5.61 8.37 -23.20
CA VAL A 145 6.74 8.54 -24.12
C VAL A 145 6.60 7.62 -25.33
N LEU A 146 6.20 6.37 -25.14
CA LEU A 146 5.97 5.43 -26.25
C LEU A 146 4.83 5.90 -27.16
N ILE A 147 3.72 6.40 -26.60
CA ILE A 147 2.60 6.95 -27.38
C ILE A 147 3.03 8.21 -28.16
N LEU A 148 3.90 9.04 -27.61
CA LEU A 148 4.41 10.22 -28.30
C LEU A 148 5.37 9.87 -29.44
N MET A 149 6.13 8.77 -29.29
CA MET A 149 7.03 8.24 -30.31
C MET A 149 6.31 7.41 -31.39
N SER A 150 5.05 7.04 -31.18
CA SER A 150 4.31 6.20 -32.11
C SER A 150 3.92 6.94 -33.39
N ASP A 151 3.78 6.19 -34.48
CA ASP A 151 3.33 6.70 -35.78
C ASP A 151 1.92 7.33 -35.63
N PRO A 152 1.77 8.64 -35.95
CA PRO A 152 0.49 9.33 -35.80
C PRO A 152 -0.57 8.85 -36.81
N ASP A 153 -0.14 8.25 -37.93
CA ASP A 153 -1.05 7.73 -38.96
C ASP A 153 -1.62 6.36 -38.55
N ALA A 154 -0.89 5.62 -37.71
CA ALA A 154 -1.34 4.34 -37.16
C ALA A 154 -2.13 4.50 -35.85
N TYR A 155 -1.77 5.47 -35.01
CA TYR A 155 -2.39 5.66 -33.69
C TYR A 155 -2.78 7.13 -33.45
N PRO A 156 -4.07 7.43 -33.20
CA PRO A 156 -4.50 8.76 -32.82
C PRO A 156 -3.98 9.08 -31.41
N ARG A 157 -2.88 9.85 -31.34
CA ARG A 157 -2.13 10.11 -30.09
C ARG A 157 -2.96 10.72 -28.98
N VAL A 158 -3.82 11.69 -29.30
CA VAL A 158 -4.61 12.45 -28.31
C VAL A 158 -5.56 11.53 -27.53
N PRO A 159 -6.50 10.78 -28.16
CA PRO A 159 -7.40 9.91 -27.42
C PRO A 159 -6.66 8.78 -26.69
N LEU A 160 -5.58 8.26 -27.28
CA LEU A 160 -4.77 7.20 -26.67
C LEU A 160 -4.02 7.69 -25.40
N ALA A 161 -3.54 8.94 -25.40
CA ALA A 161 -2.85 9.54 -24.27
C ALA A 161 -3.77 9.92 -23.10
N MET A 162 -5.09 10.01 -23.30
CA MET A 162 -6.02 10.49 -22.27
C MET A 162 -5.99 9.63 -21.00
N ALA A 163 -6.12 8.31 -21.12
CA ALA A 163 -6.12 7.41 -19.96
C ALA A 163 -4.81 7.44 -19.16
N PRO A 164 -3.62 7.34 -19.78
CA PRO A 164 -2.37 7.47 -19.05
C PRO A 164 -2.15 8.89 -18.49
N LEU A 165 -2.61 9.95 -19.15
CA LEU A 165 -2.57 11.30 -18.57
C LEU A 165 -3.42 11.40 -17.30
N LEU A 166 -4.65 10.89 -17.31
CA LEU A 166 -5.52 10.87 -16.13
C LEU A 166 -4.91 10.05 -14.99
N LEU A 167 -4.34 8.88 -15.28
CA LEU A 167 -3.65 8.07 -14.29
C LEU A 167 -2.42 8.78 -13.72
N LEU A 168 -1.63 9.46 -14.55
CA LEU A 168 -0.45 10.21 -14.12
C LEU A 168 -0.85 11.37 -13.20
N VAL A 169 -1.85 12.16 -13.60
CA VAL A 169 -2.38 13.25 -12.79
C VAL A 169 -2.89 12.73 -11.45
N PHE A 170 -3.61 11.61 -11.45
CA PHE A 170 -4.08 10.98 -10.21
C PHE A 170 -2.92 10.51 -9.32
N GLY A 171 -1.92 9.82 -9.88
CA GLY A 171 -0.73 9.39 -9.11
C GLY A 171 0.06 10.55 -8.52
N ILE A 172 0.24 11.64 -9.27
CA ILE A 172 0.86 12.87 -8.75
C ILE A 172 0.00 13.48 -7.63
N ALA A 173 -1.33 13.53 -7.80
CA ALA A 173 -2.23 14.04 -6.78
C ALA A 173 -2.17 13.21 -5.48
N VAL A 174 -2.06 11.88 -5.58
CA VAL A 174 -1.86 11.00 -4.41
C VAL A 174 -0.54 11.32 -3.71
N ILE A 175 0.57 11.40 -4.45
CA ILE A 175 1.89 11.76 -3.88
C ILE A 175 1.82 13.12 -3.17
N VAL A 176 1.24 14.13 -3.81
CA VAL A 176 1.10 15.47 -3.23
C VAL A 176 0.20 15.43 -2.00
N ALA A 177 -0.90 14.69 -2.04
CA ALA A 177 -1.79 14.52 -0.90
C ALA A 177 -1.07 13.89 0.29
N GLU A 178 -0.29 12.83 0.06
CA GLU A 178 0.54 12.20 1.10
C GLU A 178 1.52 13.18 1.74
N PHE A 179 2.20 14.01 0.94
CA PHE A 179 3.13 15.01 1.47
C PHE A 179 2.46 16.18 2.18
N ARG A 180 1.26 16.58 1.76
CA ARG A 180 0.60 17.80 2.26
C ARG A 180 -0.39 17.53 3.39
N LEU A 181 -1.01 16.36 3.41
CA LEU A 181 -2.14 16.05 4.28
C LEU A 181 -1.81 14.99 5.34
N TYR A 182 -0.56 14.53 5.44
CA TYR A 182 -0.17 13.66 6.55
C TYR A 182 -0.23 14.42 7.88
N SER A 183 -0.71 13.74 8.91
CA SER A 183 -0.70 14.25 10.27
C SER A 183 0.70 14.15 10.86
N ARG A 184 1.16 15.25 11.45
CA ARG A 184 2.39 15.30 12.25
C ARG A 184 2.13 14.97 13.71
N GLU A 185 0.86 14.90 14.11
CA GLU A 185 0.46 14.64 15.47
C GLU A 185 0.41 13.13 15.72
N LYS A 186 0.91 12.73 16.89
CA LYS A 186 0.85 11.35 17.34
C LYS A 186 -0.61 10.99 17.65
N PRO A 187 -1.10 9.81 17.25
CA PRO A 187 -2.42 9.34 17.65
C PRO A 187 -2.57 9.32 19.18
N PRO A 188 -3.79 9.51 19.71
CA PRO A 188 -4.05 9.43 21.14
C PRO A 188 -3.67 8.04 21.68
N ALA A 189 -3.11 8.02 22.88
CA ALA A 189 -2.76 6.76 23.56
C ALA A 189 -4.04 6.00 23.92
N VAL A 190 -4.02 4.69 23.68
CA VAL A 190 -5.13 3.78 23.97
C VAL A 190 -4.92 3.12 25.34
N ASP A 191 -5.92 3.16 26.22
CA ASP A 191 -5.88 2.44 27.49
C ASP A 191 -6.17 0.95 27.25
N VAL A 192 -5.13 0.14 27.42
CA VAL A 192 -5.16 -1.32 27.21
C VAL A 192 -6.19 -2.01 28.10
N ASN A 193 -6.43 -1.48 29.30
CA ASN A 193 -7.36 -2.09 30.26
C ASN A 193 -8.82 -1.81 29.91
N ALA A 194 -9.08 -0.78 29.10
CA ALA A 194 -10.42 -0.41 28.64
C ALA A 194 -10.82 -1.12 27.33
N LEU A 195 -9.91 -1.86 26.71
CA LEU A 195 -10.16 -2.55 25.44
C LEU A 195 -11.06 -3.77 25.63
N THR A 196 -11.96 -3.97 24.67
CA THR A 196 -12.71 -5.21 24.52
C THR A 196 -11.79 -6.35 24.03
N SER A 197 -12.15 -7.60 24.31
CA SER A 197 -11.40 -8.79 23.81
C SER A 197 -11.17 -8.72 22.29
N ASP A 198 -12.19 -8.23 21.59
CA ASP A 198 -12.27 -8.10 20.15
C ASP A 198 -11.33 -7.03 19.57
N GLU A 199 -11.04 -5.98 20.33
CA GLU A 199 -10.07 -4.94 19.99
C GLU A 199 -8.65 -5.39 20.35
N MET A 200 -8.50 -6.11 21.45
CA MET A 200 -7.24 -6.75 21.83
C MET A 200 -6.74 -7.70 20.74
N ASP A 201 -7.64 -8.53 20.19
CA ASP A 201 -7.31 -9.46 19.11
C ASP A 201 -6.80 -8.74 17.84
N VAL A 202 -7.30 -7.54 17.55
CA VAL A 202 -6.81 -6.73 16.42
C VAL A 202 -5.36 -6.30 16.65
N LEU A 203 -5.05 -5.79 17.85
CA LEU A 203 -3.69 -5.36 18.19
C LEU A 203 -2.73 -6.54 18.27
N LEU A 204 -3.17 -7.67 18.80
CA LEU A 204 -2.39 -8.91 18.81
C LEU A 204 -2.13 -9.43 17.39
N ALA A 205 -3.11 -9.34 16.48
CA ALA A 205 -2.92 -9.70 15.08
C ALA A 205 -1.88 -8.81 14.38
N SER A 206 -1.88 -7.50 14.66
CA SER A 206 -0.85 -6.58 14.16
C SER A 206 0.53 -6.93 14.69
N ARG A 207 0.65 -7.16 16.01
CA ARG A 207 1.88 -7.62 16.64
C ARG A 207 2.39 -8.91 15.99
N ARG A 208 1.50 -9.89 15.78
CA ARG A 208 1.84 -11.16 15.15
C ARG A 208 2.35 -10.99 13.72
N GLN A 209 1.76 -10.07 12.95
CA GLN A 209 2.24 -9.74 11.60
C GLN A 209 3.64 -9.13 11.62
N ALA A 210 3.90 -8.21 12.56
CA ALA A 210 5.22 -7.63 12.77
C ALA A 210 6.25 -8.70 13.18
N LEU A 211 5.92 -9.57 14.14
CA LEU A 211 6.76 -10.71 14.55
C LEU A 211 7.05 -11.65 13.38
N THR A 212 6.06 -11.92 12.51
CA THR A 212 6.24 -12.79 11.35
C THR A 212 7.24 -12.18 10.35
N THR A 213 7.23 -10.85 10.21
CA THR A 213 8.19 -10.12 9.40
C THR A 213 9.59 -10.11 10.02
N LEU A 214 9.70 -9.97 11.35
CA LEU A 214 11.00 -10.07 12.04
C LEU A 214 11.58 -11.49 11.95
N ARG A 215 10.73 -12.51 12.03
CA ARG A 215 11.09 -13.92 11.84
C ARG A 215 11.61 -14.20 10.44
N SER A 216 10.94 -13.70 9.40
CA SER A 216 11.41 -13.88 8.01
C SER A 216 12.77 -13.20 7.77
N ARG A 217 13.11 -12.20 8.58
CA ARG A 217 14.41 -11.51 8.60
C ARG A 217 15.43 -12.11 9.56
N SER A 218 15.12 -13.24 10.21
CA SER A 218 15.96 -13.94 11.20
C SER A 218 16.36 -13.09 12.41
N ILE A 219 15.57 -12.08 12.76
CA ILE A 219 15.77 -11.23 13.95
C ILE A 219 15.21 -11.92 15.20
N VAL A 220 14.09 -12.64 15.04
CA VAL A 220 13.46 -13.45 16.09
C VAL A 220 13.58 -14.91 15.71
N SER A 221 14.04 -15.74 16.65
CA SER A 221 14.19 -17.18 16.41
C SER A 221 12.83 -17.88 16.33
N TYR A 222 12.80 -19.05 15.69
CA TYR A 222 11.58 -19.86 15.58
C TYR A 222 11.07 -20.30 16.96
N ASP A 223 11.99 -20.61 17.88
CA ASP A 223 11.66 -21.13 19.21
C ASP A 223 11.10 -20.04 20.13
N GLU A 224 11.55 -18.79 19.96
CA GLU A 224 11.07 -17.64 20.74
C GLU A 224 9.75 -17.07 20.19
N PHE A 225 9.44 -17.29 18.91
CA PHE A 225 8.27 -16.71 18.26
C PHE A 225 6.95 -17.03 18.99
N ASP A 226 6.73 -18.30 19.35
CA ASP A 226 5.47 -18.72 19.99
C ASP A 226 5.33 -18.16 21.42
N ALA A 227 6.45 -18.00 22.13
CA ALA A 227 6.46 -17.39 23.46
C ALA A 227 6.16 -15.89 23.38
N LEU A 228 6.73 -15.20 22.39
CA LEU A 228 6.52 -13.77 22.14
C LEU A 228 5.11 -13.47 21.63
N ASP A 229 4.55 -14.32 20.76
CA ASP A 229 3.19 -14.16 20.22
C ASP A 229 2.11 -14.32 21.30
N ARG A 230 2.37 -15.14 22.32
CA ARG A 230 1.46 -15.35 23.46
C ARG A 230 1.64 -14.37 24.61
N SER A 231 2.70 -13.56 24.59
CA SER A 231 2.96 -12.59 25.66
C SER A 231 1.81 -11.57 25.76
N PRO A 232 1.42 -11.11 26.96
CA PRO A 232 0.39 -10.09 27.08
C PRO A 232 0.85 -8.77 26.43
N LEU A 233 -0.10 -8.01 25.87
CA LEU A 233 0.18 -6.67 25.39
C LEU A 233 0.24 -5.74 26.61
N THR A 234 1.45 -5.38 27.04
CA THR A 234 1.65 -4.52 28.21
C THR A 234 1.99 -3.11 27.75
N ALA A 235 1.30 -2.10 28.29
CA ALA A 235 1.81 -0.74 28.26
C ALA A 235 3.13 -0.77 29.05
N SER A 236 4.26 -0.54 28.37
CA SER A 236 5.55 -0.53 29.04
C SER A 236 5.48 0.48 30.19
N ALA A 237 5.73 -0.01 31.41
CA ALA A 237 5.78 0.80 32.61
C ALA A 237 7.12 1.55 32.66
N GLU A 238 7.35 2.49 31.75
CA GLU A 238 8.46 3.45 31.84
C GLU A 238 7.99 4.82 31.32
N GLY A 239 7.98 5.92 32.08
CA GLY A 239 8.78 6.22 33.26
C GLY A 239 7.99 6.78 34.46
N LYS A 240 8.27 6.19 35.62
CA LYS A 240 8.51 6.93 36.85
C LYS A 240 9.99 6.78 37.21
N ALA A 241 10.56 7.90 37.65
CA ALA A 241 11.94 8.17 38.07
C ALA A 241 12.86 8.67 36.95
#